data_AF-S4PYW8-F1
#
_entry.id   AF-S4PYW8-F1
#
_cell.length_a   1.000
_cell.length_b   1.000
_cell.length_c   1.000
_cell.angle_alpha   90.00
_cell.angle_beta   90.00
_cell.angle_gamma   90.00
#
_symmetry.space_group_name_H-M   'P 1'
#
loop_
_entity.id
_entity.type
_entity.pdbx_description
1 polymer ?
#
loop_
_entity_poly.entity_id
_entity_poly.type
_entity_poly.pdbx_seq_one_letter_code
_entity_poly.pdbx_strand_id
1 'polypeptide(L)' 'MQVFRCIICQGLAVSPVTTPCLHNFCFSCMKRAFKTTVSKSCPYCRQKLTDFELTTNEQLMTALRTILPG' A
#
# COMPACT_ATOMS: atom_id res chain seq x y z
N MET A 1 -9.78 -10.48 -8.39
CA MET A 1 -8.42 -9.97 -8.07
C MET A 1 -8.44 -8.51 -7.59
N GLN A 2 -9.04 -8.25 -6.42
CA GLN A 2 -9.06 -6.89 -5.82
C GLN A 2 -8.04 -6.70 -4.69
N VAL A 3 -7.39 -7.78 -4.23
CA VAL A 3 -6.50 -7.81 -3.05
C VAL A 3 -5.23 -6.97 -3.21
N PHE A 4 -4.83 -6.72 -4.46
CA PHE A 4 -3.56 -6.07 -4.81
C PHE A 4 -3.74 -4.71 -5.48
N ARG A 5 -4.97 -4.20 -5.55
CA ARG A 5 -5.23 -2.86 -6.10
C ARG A 5 -5.01 -1.80 -5.04
N CYS A 6 -4.28 -0.76 -5.42
CA CYS A 6 -4.16 0.45 -4.61
C CYS A 6 -5.43 1.29 -4.78
N ILE A 7 -6.20 1.51 -3.71
CA ILE A 7 -7.43 2.33 -3.77
C ILE A 7 -7.16 3.80 -4.13
N ILE A 8 -5.94 4.30 -3.90
CA ILE A 8 -5.56 5.69 -4.18
C ILE A 8 -5.43 5.94 -5.69
N CYS A 9 -4.71 5.07 -6.41
CA CYS A 9 -4.52 5.21 -7.86
C CYS A 9 -5.41 4.29 -8.70
N GLN A 10 -6.19 3.42 -8.06
CA GLN A 10 -7.10 2.43 -8.65
C GLN A 10 -6.44 1.35 -9.54
N GLY A 11 -5.12 1.37 -9.65
CA GLY A 11 -4.30 0.40 -10.38
C GLY A 11 -3.73 -0.71 -9.49
N LEU A 12 -3.00 -1.64 -10.12
CA LEU A 12 -2.19 -2.64 -9.41
C LEU A 12 -1.11 -1.92 -8.58
N ALA A 13 -0.93 -2.35 -7.33
CA ALA A 13 0.04 -1.72 -6.45
C ALA A 13 1.48 -1.96 -6.94
N VAL A 14 2.17 -0.88 -7.32
CA VAL A 14 3.59 -0.89 -7.69
C VAL A 14 4.41 -0.58 -6.44
N SER A 15 5.42 -1.41 -6.16
CA SER A 15 6.21 -1.36 -4.92
C SER A 15 5.26 -1.27 -3.70
N PRO A 16 4.45 -2.30 -3.47
CA PRO A 16 3.37 -2.24 -2.49
C PRO A 16 3.93 -2.05 -1.08
N VAL A 17 3.25 -1.23 -0.29
CA VAL A 17 3.39 -1.13 1.16
C VAL A 17 2.20 -1.85 1.76
N THR A 18 2.45 -2.78 2.67
CA THR A 18 1.40 -3.49 3.42
C THR A 18 1.28 -2.88 4.80
N THR A 19 0.10 -2.36 5.13
CA THR A 19 -0.17 -1.82 6.46
C THR A 19 -0.41 -2.95 7.48
N PRO A 20 -0.30 -2.69 8.80
CA PRO A 20 -0.64 -3.68 9.83
C PRO A 20 -2.10 -4.14 9.79
N CYS A 21 -3.00 -3.31 9.21
CA CYS A 21 -4.38 -3.68 8.94
C CYS A 21 -4.58 -4.43 7.61
N LEU A 22 -3.50 -5.00 7.05
CA LEU A 22 -3.47 -5.88 5.88
C LEU A 22 -3.96 -5.26 4.57
N HIS A 23 -3.88 -3.94 4.43
CA HIS A 23 -4.21 -3.24 3.18
C HIS A 23 -2.94 -2.87 2.41
N ASN A 24 -3.00 -2.97 1.09
CA ASN A 24 -1.86 -2.78 0.19
C ASN A 24 -2.03 -1.51 -0.64
N PHE A 25 -0.97 -0.71 -0.73
CA PHE A 25 -0.96 0.55 -1.48
C PHE A 25 0.39 0.75 -2.17
N CYS A 26 0.46 1.53 -3.24
CA CYS A 26 1.76 1.90 -3.80
C CYS A 26 2.56 2.71 -2.78
N PHE A 27 3.87 2.48 -2.69
CA PHE A 27 4.76 3.27 -1.85
C PHE A 27 4.63 4.78 -2.11
N SER A 28 4.62 5.18 -3.38
CA SER A 28 4.46 6.57 -3.80
C SER A 28 3.11 7.17 -3.37
N CYS A 29 2.02 6.39 -3.50
CA CYS A 29 0.68 6.81 -3.08
C CYS A 29 0.62 7.03 -1.57
N MET A 30 1.16 6.11 -0.77
CA MET A 30 1.17 6.24 0.69
C MET A 30 2.08 7.38 1.16
N LYS A 31 3.25 7.54 0.55
CA LYS A 31 4.16 8.66 0.82
C LYS A 31 3.49 10.01 0.57
N ARG A 32 2.68 10.13 -0.50
CA ARG A 32 1.91 11.35 -0.77
C ARG A 32 0.79 11.55 0.25
N ALA A 33 0.05 10.49 0.60
CA ALA A 33 -1.04 10.57 1.58
C ALA A 33 -0.52 11.09 2.93
N PHE A 34 0.58 10.53 3.43
CA PHE A 34 1.18 10.94 4.71
C PHE A 34 1.77 12.35 4.70
N LYS A 35 2.16 12.88 3.53
CA LYS A 35 2.57 14.29 3.41
C LYS A 35 1.41 15.26 3.56
N THR A 36 0.19 14.84 3.19
CA THR A 36 -1.00 15.70 3.17
C THR A 36 -1.84 15.64 4.45
N THR A 37 -1.60 14.65 5.31
CA THR A 37 -2.44 14.39 6.49
C THR A 37 -1.61 14.51 7.78
N VAL A 38 -2.13 15.24 8.76
CA VAL A 38 -1.50 15.39 10.09
C VAL A 38 -1.46 14.05 10.84
N SER A 39 -2.47 13.17 10.63
CA SER A 39 -2.50 11.83 11.23
C SER A 39 -2.19 10.75 10.20
N LYS A 40 -1.26 9.84 10.55
CA LYS A 40 -1.00 8.64 9.74
C LYS A 40 -2.11 7.62 9.98
N SER A 41 -3.02 7.48 9.02
CA SER A 41 -4.12 6.51 9.06
C SER A 41 -4.22 5.76 7.75
N CYS A 42 -4.75 4.54 7.79
CA CYS A 42 -4.98 3.72 6.61
C CYS A 42 -5.99 4.41 5.66
N PRO A 43 -5.64 4.67 4.39
CA PRO A 43 -6.56 5.30 3.44
C PRO A 43 -7.80 4.47 3.10
N TYR A 44 -7.80 3.16 3.40
CA TYR A 44 -8.93 2.28 3.18
C TYR A 44 -9.84 2.17 4.41
N CYS A 45 -9.34 1.61 5.53
CA CYS A 45 -10.15 1.33 6.73
C CYS A 45 -10.04 2.39 7.82
N ARG A 46 -9.22 3.43 7.65
CA ARG A 46 -8.99 4.53 8.60
C ARG A 46 -8.36 4.12 9.95
N GLN A 47 -7.91 2.87 10.10
CA GLN A 47 -7.14 2.46 11.27
C GLN A 47 -5.87 3.32 11.40
N LYS A 48 -5.57 3.80 12.61
CA LYS A 48 -4.36 4.57 12.91
C LYS A 48 -3.13 3.71 12.68
N LEU A 49 -2.11 4.31 12.08
CA LEU A 49 -0.83 3.69 11.76
C LEU A 49 0.24 4.27 12.69
N THR A 50 0.10 4.00 13.99
CA THR A 50 1.04 4.41 15.04
C THR A 50 2.38 3.71 14.81
N ASP A 51 3.48 4.46 14.90
CA ASP A 51 4.85 3.98 14.69
C ASP A 51 5.09 3.24 13.36
N PHE A 52 4.24 3.52 12.37
CA PHE A 52 4.35 2.90 11.06
C PHE A 52 5.35 3.65 10.18
N GLU A 53 6.36 2.89 9.74
CA GLU A 53 7.30 3.29 8.70
C GLU A 53 6.89 2.75 7.34
N LEU A 54 7.08 3.57 6.31
CA LEU A 54 6.79 3.17 4.94
C LEU A 54 7.92 2.28 4.44
N THR A 55 7.66 0.98 4.41
CA THR A 55 8.58 -0.03 3.87
C THR A 55 7.86 -0.85 2.82
N THR A 56 8.53 -1.13 1.71
CA THR A 56 7.98 -1.94 0.62
C THR A 56 7.93 -3.41 1.00
N ASN A 57 6.83 -4.07 0.67
CA ASN A 57 6.67 -5.52 0.78
C ASN A 57 7.23 -6.20 -0.48
N GLU A 58 8.52 -6.55 -0.42
CA GLU A 58 9.23 -7.18 -1.54
C GLU A 58 8.70 -8.59 -1.88
N GLN A 59 8.24 -9.32 -0.88
CA GLN A 59 7.63 -10.64 -1.07
C GLN A 59 6.36 -10.52 -1.91
N LEU A 60 5.49 -9.58 -1.55
CA LEU A 60 4.29 -9.29 -2.32
C LEU A 60 4.63 -8.82 -3.73
N MET A 61 5.62 -7.93 -3.87
CA MET A 61 6.07 -7.47 -5.20
C MET A 61 6.53 -8.63 -6.10
N THR A 62 7.34 -9.55 -5.55
CA THR A 62 7.85 -10.72 -6.28
C THR A 62 6.73 -11.69 -6.66
N ALA A 63 5.81 -11.95 -5.72
CA ALA A 63 4.65 -12.80 -5.98
C ALA A 63 3.76 -12.26 -7.10
N LEU A 64 3.51 -10.94 -7.11
CA LEU A 64 2.69 -10.30 -8.16
C LEU A 64 3.33 -10.43 -9.54
N ARG A 65 4.65 -10.25 -9.65
CA ARG A 65 5.38 -10.42 -10.92
C ARG A 65 5.33 -11.85 -11.46
N THR A 66 5.25 -12.83 -10.58
CA THR A 66 5.22 -14.26 -10.95
C THR A 66 3.82 -14.68 -11.39
N ILE A 67 2.78 -14.21 -10.69
CA ILE A 67 1.37 -14.58 -10.94
C ILE A 67 0.77 -13.79 -12.11
N LEU A 68 1.21 -12.56 -12.31
CA LEU A 68 0.76 -11.68 -13.39
C LEU A 68 1.95 -11.34 -14.29
N PRO A 69 2.46 -12.30 -15.09
CA PRO A 69 3.35 -11.95 -16.18
C PRO A 69 2.57 -11.02 -17.12
N GLY A 70 3.14 -9.84 -17.38
CA GLY A 70 2.55 -8.85 -18.27
C GLY A 70 2.31 -9.40 -19.66
#